data_AF-A0A1F3A959-F1
#
_entry.id   AF-A0A1F3A959-F1
#
_cell.length_a   1.000
_cell.length_b   1.000
_cell.length_c   1.000
_cell.angle_alpha   90.00
_cell.angle_beta   90.00
_cell.angle_gamma   90.00
#
_symmetry.space_group_name_H-M   'P 1'
#
loop_
_entity.id
_entity.type
_entity.pdbx_description
1 polymer ?
#
loop_
_entity_poly.entity_id
_entity_poly.type
_entity_poly.pdbx_seq_one_letter_code
_entity_poly.pdbx_strand_id
1 'polypeptide(L)'
;MLETYMGLAAIVLLAGAWFIWWSRKTAAEIAADGGEEWVRLNTSDPDLVAGLDEARFQSIYRRVYFPRFPKYALAIGAAFVAALPLTLALLAAVAGGLEAIGMSADAQNIARSIPVEGSIAGVSRDEQETIALYYVQDVVKFYYYFGVIFSWLAIIFVAMRRFHKRRPGYLREEILAAKAEG
;
A
#
# COMPACT_ATOMS: atom_id res chain seq x y z
N MET A 1 9.80 15.73 10.35
CA MET A 1 9.33 14.35 10.53
C MET A 1 7.87 14.30 10.98
N LEU A 2 7.52 14.85 12.15
CA LEU A 2 6.13 14.84 12.63
C LEU A 2 5.16 15.56 11.68
N GLU A 3 5.50 16.77 11.22
CA GLU A 3 4.67 17.53 10.28
C GLU A 3 4.44 16.78 8.96
N THR A 4 5.49 16.18 8.40
CA THR A 4 5.41 15.36 7.18
C THR A 4 4.49 14.16 7.38
N TYR A 5 4.62 13.46 8.51
CA TYR A 5 3.77 12.34 8.86
C TYR A 5 2.30 12.75 9.01
N MET A 6 2.05 13.86 9.73
CA MET A 6 0.71 14.41 9.91
C MET A 6 0.10 14.87 8.58
N GLY A 7 0.90 15.44 7.68
CA GLY A 7 0.48 15.79 6.32
C GLY A 7 0.05 14.56 5.51
N LEU A 8 0.85 13.47 5.54
CA LEU A 8 0.50 12.22 4.87
C LEU A 8 -0.77 11.58 5.47
N ALA A 9 -0.90 11.59 6.79
CA ALA A 9 -2.10 11.10 7.48
C ALA A 9 -3.34 11.92 7.09
N ALA A 10 -3.23 13.25 7.04
CA ALA A 10 -4.31 14.13 6.61
C ALA A 10 -4.73 13.84 5.16
N ILE A 11 -3.78 13.62 4.24
CA ILE A 11 -4.08 13.24 2.85
C ILE A 11 -4.87 11.92 2.80
N VAL A 12 -4.45 10.90 3.55
CA VAL A 12 -5.17 9.62 3.61
C VAL A 12 -6.58 9.79 4.18
N LEU A 13 -6.76 10.61 5.22
CA LEU A 13 -8.07 10.89 5.80
C LEU A 13 -8.99 11.62 4.82
N LEU A 14 -8.47 12.64 4.12
CA LEU A 14 -9.22 13.38 3.10
C LEU A 14 -9.59 12.47 1.92
N ALA A 15 -8.66 11.65 1.44
CA ALA A 15 -8.93 10.64 0.41
C ALA A 15 -9.96 9.61 0.88
N GLY A 16 -9.95 9.25 2.16
CA GLY A 16 -10.95 8.39 2.79
C GLY A 16 -12.34 9.02 2.82
N ALA A 17 -12.44 10.27 3.26
CA ALA A 17 -13.70 11.03 3.25
C ALA A 17 -14.27 11.17 1.84
N TRP A 18 -13.40 11.52 0.88
CA TRP A 18 -13.75 11.57 -0.55
C TRP A 18 -14.24 10.20 -1.07
N PHE A 19 -13.52 9.13 -0.76
CA PHE A 19 -13.90 7.77 -1.15
C PHE A 19 -15.27 7.39 -0.58
N ILE A 20 -15.57 7.73 0.68
CA ILE A 20 -16.89 7.44 1.27
C ILE A 20 -17.99 8.15 0.48
N TRP A 21 -17.84 9.45 0.22
CA TRP A 21 -18.80 10.20 -0.57
C TRP A 21 -18.98 9.60 -1.98
N TRP A 22 -17.88 9.38 -2.68
CA TRP A 22 -17.88 8.82 -4.04
C TRP A 22 -18.46 7.40 -4.09
N SER A 23 -18.15 6.56 -3.12
CA SER A 23 -18.62 5.17 -3.04
C SER A 23 -20.14 5.09 -2.85
N ARG A 24 -20.72 6.03 -2.09
CA ARG A 24 -22.18 6.12 -1.90
C ARG A 24 -22.87 6.51 -3.19
N LYS A 25 -22.34 7.51 -3.90
CA LYS A 25 -22.87 7.94 -5.20
C LYS A 25 -22.81 6.79 -6.22
N THR A 26 -21.62 6.19 -6.38
CA THR A 26 -21.39 5.09 -7.33
C THR A 26 -22.26 3.86 -7.00
N ALA A 27 -22.47 3.56 -5.71
CA ALA A 27 -23.33 2.45 -5.31
C ALA A 27 -24.81 2.68 -5.67
N ALA A 28 -25.28 3.93 -5.63
CA ALA A 28 -26.64 4.27 -6.05
C ALA A 28 -26.82 4.13 -7.57
N GLU A 29 -25.84 4.60 -8.35
CA GLU A 29 -25.83 4.45 -9.83
C GLU A 29 -25.84 2.97 -10.23
N ILE A 30 -24.95 2.16 -9.64
CA ILE A 30 -24.89 0.71 -9.93
C ILE A 30 -26.17 -0.02 -9.53
N ALA A 31 -26.85 0.41 -8.47
CA ALA A 31 -28.12 -0.20 -8.06
C ALA A 31 -29.25 0.10 -9.06
N ALA A 32 -29.28 1.32 -9.62
CA ALA A 32 -30.22 1.68 -10.68
C ALA A 32 -29.95 0.86 -11.95
N ASP A 33 -28.69 0.82 -12.40
CA ASP A 33 -28.28 0.03 -13.57
C ASP A 33 -28.60 -1.46 -13.39
N GLY A 34 -28.38 -2.00 -12.19
CA GLY A 34 -28.72 -3.38 -11.85
C GLY A 34 -30.22 -3.68 -11.94
N GLY A 35 -31.07 -2.69 -11.65
CA GLY A 35 -32.53 -2.84 -11.79
C GLY A 35 -32.95 -2.93 -13.25
N GLU A 36 -32.37 -2.07 -14.10
CA GLU A 36 -32.61 -2.11 -15.54
C GLU A 36 -32.09 -3.40 -16.18
N GLU A 37 -30.90 -3.85 -15.76
CA GLU A 37 -30.30 -5.11 -16.20
C GLU A 37 -31.17 -6.31 -15.83
N TRP A 38 -31.70 -6.33 -14.59
CA TRP A 38 -32.60 -7.37 -14.12
C TRP A 38 -33.84 -7.51 -15.01
N VAL A 39 -34.53 -6.38 -15.29
CA VAL A 39 -35.70 -6.37 -16.17
C VAL A 39 -35.35 -6.85 -17.58
N ARG A 40 -34.18 -6.43 -18.11
CA ARG A 40 -33.70 -6.86 -19.42
C ARG A 40 -33.43 -8.36 -19.47
N LEU A 41 -32.72 -8.92 -18.50
CA LEU A 41 -32.39 -10.34 -18.46
C LEU A 41 -33.63 -11.20 -18.23
N ASN A 42 -34.54 -10.78 -17.35
CA ASN A 42 -35.81 -11.48 -17.13
C ASN A 42 -36.69 -11.52 -18.40
N THR A 43 -36.51 -10.58 -19.32
CA THR A 43 -37.22 -10.54 -20.62
C THR A 43 -36.47 -11.30 -21.72
N SER A 44 -35.15 -11.18 -21.79
CA SER A 44 -34.33 -11.69 -22.91
C SER A 44 -33.73 -13.08 -22.68
N ASP A 45 -33.41 -13.42 -21.43
CA ASP A 45 -32.84 -14.71 -21.02
C ASP A 45 -33.38 -15.10 -19.63
N PRO A 46 -34.69 -15.41 -19.52
CA PRO A 46 -35.31 -15.75 -18.23
C PRO A 46 -34.68 -16.99 -17.60
N ASP A 47 -34.17 -17.93 -18.41
CA ASP A 47 -33.52 -19.14 -17.93
C ASP A 47 -32.22 -18.83 -17.18
N LEU A 48 -31.50 -17.77 -17.56
CA LEU A 48 -30.29 -17.35 -16.85
C LEU A 48 -30.60 -16.88 -15.41
N VAL A 49 -31.70 -16.15 -15.22
CA VAL A 49 -32.09 -15.58 -13.92
C VAL A 49 -33.11 -16.44 -13.14
N ALA A 50 -33.61 -17.51 -13.75
CA ALA A 50 -34.58 -18.42 -13.11
C ALA A 50 -34.07 -18.94 -11.76
N GLY A 51 -34.90 -18.80 -10.73
CA GLY A 51 -34.60 -19.21 -9.35
C GLY A 51 -33.82 -18.18 -8.53
N LEU A 52 -33.40 -17.07 -9.13
CA LEU A 52 -32.79 -15.94 -8.42
C LEU A 52 -33.86 -14.90 -8.08
N ASP A 53 -33.79 -14.30 -6.89
CA ASP A 53 -34.57 -13.10 -6.60
C ASP A 53 -33.81 -11.84 -7.01
N GLU A 54 -34.53 -10.73 -7.15
CA GLU A 54 -33.94 -9.45 -7.54
C GLU A 54 -32.89 -8.98 -6.51
N ALA A 55 -33.11 -9.23 -5.22
CA ALA A 55 -32.17 -8.85 -4.17
C ALA A 55 -30.81 -9.56 -4.31
N ARG A 56 -30.81 -10.88 -4.60
CA ARG A 56 -29.58 -11.65 -4.80
C ARG A 56 -28.93 -11.27 -6.12
N PHE A 57 -29.70 -11.03 -7.19
CA PHE A 57 -29.18 -10.46 -8.44
C PHE A 57 -28.43 -9.15 -8.20
N GLN A 58 -29.07 -8.19 -7.52
CA GLN A 58 -28.49 -6.88 -7.19
C GLN A 58 -27.20 -7.02 -6.38
N SER A 59 -27.14 -7.99 -5.47
CA SER A 59 -25.92 -8.28 -4.70
C SER A 59 -24.75 -8.74 -5.58
N ILE A 60 -25.03 -9.60 -6.57
CA ILE A 60 -24.05 -10.10 -7.54
C ILE A 60 -23.62 -8.98 -8.47
N TYR A 61 -24.58 -8.24 -9.03
CA TYR A 61 -24.35 -7.12 -9.93
C TYR A 61 -23.43 -6.08 -9.28
N ARG A 62 -23.76 -5.67 -8.04
CA ARG A 62 -22.91 -4.76 -7.26
C ARG A 62 -21.51 -5.34 -7.02
N ARG A 63 -21.38 -6.64 -6.73
CA ARG A 63 -20.07 -7.26 -6.52
C ARG A 63 -19.20 -7.22 -7.77
N VAL A 64 -19.79 -7.45 -8.94
CA VAL A 64 -19.11 -7.49 -10.24
C VAL A 64 -18.74 -6.08 -10.73
N TYR A 65 -19.68 -5.15 -10.71
CA TYR A 65 -19.51 -3.83 -11.33
C TYR A 65 -18.96 -2.76 -10.39
N PHE A 66 -18.99 -2.96 -9.06
CA PHE A 66 -18.46 -1.94 -8.16
C PHE A 66 -16.93 -1.82 -8.28
N PRO A 67 -16.39 -0.63 -8.64
CA PRO A 67 -14.97 -0.42 -8.83
C PRO A 67 -14.17 -0.70 -7.55
N ARG A 68 -13.36 -1.76 -7.60
CA ARG A 68 -12.59 -2.24 -6.44
C ARG A 68 -11.31 -1.44 -6.23
N PHE A 69 -10.66 -1.00 -7.32
CA PHE A 69 -9.33 -0.39 -7.28
C PHE A 69 -9.20 0.76 -6.28
N PRO A 70 -10.13 1.75 -6.22
CA PRO A 70 -9.98 2.88 -5.29
C PRO A 70 -9.93 2.46 -3.82
N LYS A 71 -10.69 1.43 -3.43
CA LYS A 71 -10.65 0.88 -2.07
C LYS A 71 -9.26 0.31 -1.74
N TYR A 72 -8.64 -0.39 -2.68
CA TYR A 72 -7.32 -1.00 -2.48
C TYR A 72 -6.22 0.05 -2.51
N ALA A 73 -6.31 1.05 -3.40
CA ALA A 73 -5.36 2.18 -3.42
C ALA A 73 -5.37 2.93 -2.08
N LEU A 74 -6.56 3.25 -1.55
CA LEU A 74 -6.70 3.88 -0.24
C LEU A 74 -6.15 2.99 0.88
N ALA A 75 -6.45 1.69 0.86
CA ALA A 75 -5.95 0.76 1.86
C ALA A 75 -4.42 0.64 1.85
N ILE A 76 -3.78 0.61 0.67
CA ILE A 76 -2.32 0.60 0.52
C ILE A 76 -1.72 1.89 1.07
N GLY A 77 -2.28 3.05 0.71
CA GLY A 77 -1.83 4.35 1.21
C GLY A 77 -1.94 4.45 2.74
N ALA A 78 -3.09 4.04 3.30
CA ALA A 78 -3.30 4.01 4.74
C ALA A 78 -2.35 3.05 5.46
N ALA A 79 -2.15 1.85 4.91
CA ALA A 79 -1.21 0.87 5.46
C ALA A 79 0.23 1.38 5.42
N PHE A 80 0.63 2.08 4.35
CA PHE A 80 1.95 2.69 4.26
C PHE A 80 2.16 3.73 5.36
N VAL A 81 1.23 4.69 5.50
CA VAL A 81 1.33 5.71 6.55
C VAL A 81 1.36 5.07 7.93
N ALA A 82 0.47 4.12 8.22
CA ALA A 82 0.44 3.43 9.51
C ALA A 82 1.70 2.59 9.78
N ALA A 83 2.35 2.06 8.74
CA ALA A 83 3.56 1.24 8.87
C ALA A 83 4.85 2.07 9.00
N LEU A 84 4.84 3.36 8.66
CA LEU A 84 6.04 4.20 8.74
C LEU A 84 6.64 4.24 10.16
N PRO A 85 5.88 4.54 11.24
CA PRO A 85 6.45 4.56 12.59
C PRO A 85 7.01 3.21 13.00
N LEU A 86 6.32 2.12 12.66
CA LEU A 86 6.76 0.76 12.95
C LEU A 86 8.04 0.39 12.20
N THR A 87 8.12 0.76 10.91
CA THR A 87 9.30 0.50 10.08
C THR A 87 10.50 1.26 10.62
N LEU A 88 10.33 2.54 10.97
CA LEU A 88 11.40 3.34 11.54
C LEU A 88 11.84 2.84 12.92
N ALA A 89 10.89 2.43 13.77
CA ALA A 89 11.21 1.83 15.07
C ALA A 89 11.98 0.52 14.92
N LEU A 90 11.59 -0.33 13.95
CA LEU A 90 12.29 -1.57 13.65
C LEU A 90 13.71 -1.29 13.15
N LEU A 91 13.89 -0.34 12.23
CA LEU A 91 15.21 0.05 11.73
C LEU A 91 16.09 0.62 12.86
N ALA A 92 15.52 1.43 13.75
CA ALA A 92 16.23 1.94 14.93
C ALA A 92 16.62 0.80 15.90
N ALA A 93 15.75 -0.19 16.11
CA ALA A 93 16.06 -1.35 16.94
C ALA A 93 17.17 -2.22 16.32
N VAL A 94 17.15 -2.41 15.01
CA VAL A 94 18.24 -3.09 14.28
C VAL A 94 19.55 -2.32 14.43
N ALA A 95 19.52 -1.00 14.26
CA ALA A 95 20.69 -0.13 14.45
C ALA A 95 21.28 -0.25 15.87
N GLY A 96 20.45 -0.18 16.91
CA GLY A 96 20.90 -0.35 18.30
C GLY A 96 21.43 -1.76 18.60
N GLY A 97 20.85 -2.79 17.98
CA GLY A 97 21.36 -4.16 18.08
C GLY A 97 22.73 -4.35 17.44
N LEU A 98 22.97 -3.71 16.29
CA LEU A 98 24.28 -3.68 15.65
C LEU A 98 25.31 -2.95 16.53
N GLU A 99 24.92 -1.83 17.14
CA GLU A 99 25.80 -1.08 18.06
C GLU A 99 26.24 -1.93 19.25
N ALA A 100 25.33 -2.75 19.80
CA ALA A 100 25.63 -3.64 20.92
C ALA A 100 26.68 -4.73 20.59
N ILE A 101 26.84 -5.09 19.32
CA ILE A 101 27.87 -6.06 18.86
C ILE A 101 29.13 -5.36 18.29
N GLY A 102 29.28 -4.06 18.56
CA GLY A 102 30.44 -3.27 18.15
C GLY A 102 30.36 -2.72 16.72
N MET A 103 29.22 -2.87 16.04
CA MET A 103 28.98 -2.28 14.72
C MET A 103 28.19 -0.99 14.87
N SER A 104 28.83 0.17 14.73
CA SER A 104 28.10 1.45 14.80
C SER A 104 27.18 1.63 13.59
N ALA A 105 25.96 2.11 13.80
CA ALA A 105 25.07 2.62 12.75
C ALA A 105 25.14 4.16 12.63
N ASP A 106 25.77 4.82 13.59
CA ASP A 106 26.05 6.25 13.57
C ASP A 106 27.21 6.57 12.61
N ALA A 107 26.91 7.42 11.64
CA ALA A 107 27.86 7.84 10.61
C ALA A 107 29.08 8.55 11.18
N GLN A 108 28.94 9.29 12.29
CA GLN A 108 30.06 9.98 12.92
C GLN A 108 31.05 9.00 13.55
N ASN A 109 30.54 7.97 14.23
CA ASN A 109 31.39 6.97 14.89
C ASN A 109 32.09 6.06 13.87
N ILE A 110 31.41 5.66 12.79
CA ILE A 110 32.02 4.91 11.71
C ILE A 110 33.09 5.76 11.02
N ALA A 111 32.81 7.03 10.69
CA ALA A 111 33.78 7.91 10.03
C ALA A 111 35.07 8.09 10.84
N ARG A 112 34.96 8.20 12.18
CA ARG A 112 36.12 8.27 13.08
C ARG A 112 36.91 6.97 13.18
N SER A 113 36.30 5.83 12.86
CA SER A 113 36.93 4.50 12.92
C SER A 113 37.65 4.10 11.64
N ILE A 114 37.45 4.84 10.54
CA ILE A 114 38.12 4.58 9.26
C ILE A 114 39.53 5.20 9.35
N PRO A 115 40.62 4.39 9.32
CA PRO A 115 41.96 4.93 9.31
C PRO A 115 42.16 5.71 8.01
N VAL A 116 42.35 7.02 8.15
CA VAL A 116 42.66 7.91 7.04
C VAL A 116 44.15 7.82 6.73
N GLU A 117 44.60 6.65 6.29
CA GLU A 117 45.99 6.41 5.89
C GLU A 117 46.11 6.48 4.36
N GLY A 118 46.85 7.49 3.90
CA GLY A 118 47.06 7.79 2.49
C GLY A 118 46.61 9.21 2.18
N SER A 119 47.51 10.18 2.37
CA SER A 119 47.27 11.58 2.02
C SER A 119 46.91 11.69 0.54
N ILE A 120 45.66 12.07 0.23
CA ILE A 120 45.37 12.68 -1.06
C ILE A 120 46.08 14.03 -1.03
N ALA A 121 47.12 14.18 -1.87
CA ALA A 121 47.90 15.42 -1.92
C ALA A 121 46.97 16.62 -2.14
N GLY A 122 46.94 17.56 -1.19
CA GLY A 122 46.11 18.77 -1.24
C GLY A 122 44.82 18.74 -0.41
N VAL A 123 44.52 17.67 0.33
CA VAL A 123 43.35 17.60 1.23
C VAL A 123 43.81 17.52 2.67
N SER A 124 43.36 18.46 3.51
CA SER A 124 43.67 18.50 4.94
C SER A 124 43.00 17.35 5.70
N ARG A 125 43.52 17.02 6.89
CA ARG A 125 42.96 15.95 7.74
C ARG A 125 41.48 16.19 8.09
N ASP A 126 41.11 17.44 8.38
CA ASP A 126 39.74 17.84 8.69
C ASP A 126 38.80 17.64 7.48
N GLU A 127 39.28 17.93 6.26
CA GLU A 127 38.53 17.67 5.03
C GLU A 127 38.36 16.17 4.77
N GLN A 128 39.36 15.34 5.09
CA GLN A 128 39.26 13.89 4.95
C GLN A 128 38.25 13.29 5.95
N GLU A 129 38.22 13.75 7.20
CA GLU A 129 37.20 13.35 8.19
C GLU A 129 35.79 13.78 7.75
N THR A 130 35.67 14.96 7.16
CA THR A 130 34.39 15.47 6.62
C THR A 130 33.91 14.63 5.43
N ILE A 131 34.79 14.24 4.51
CA ILE A 131 34.48 13.37 3.38
C ILE A 131 34.05 11.99 3.87
N ALA A 132 34.76 11.42 4.85
CA ALA A 132 34.39 10.15 5.47
C ALA A 132 33.00 10.21 6.11
N LEU A 133 32.69 11.31 6.82
CA LEU A 133 31.36 11.53 7.41
C LEU A 133 30.25 11.53 6.37
N TYR A 134 30.42 12.28 5.28
CA TYR A 134 29.41 12.34 4.22
C TYR A 134 29.21 11.00 3.52
N TYR A 135 30.30 10.30 3.20
CA TYR A 135 30.22 8.97 2.61
C TYR A 135 29.42 8.01 3.49
N VAL A 136 29.72 7.98 4.79
CA VAL A 136 28.99 7.09 5.70
C VAL A 136 27.55 7.52 5.88
N GLN A 137 27.26 8.82 5.99
CA GLN A 137 25.87 9.30 6.05
C GLN A 137 25.06 8.84 4.84
N ASP A 138 25.66 8.86 3.65
CA ASP A 138 24.97 8.43 2.43
C ASP A 138 24.75 6.92 2.39
N VAL A 139 25.72 6.13 2.86
CA VAL A 139 25.56 4.67 3.02
C VAL A 139 24.45 4.34 4.04
N VAL A 140 24.39 5.06 5.16
CA VAL A 140 23.33 4.86 6.17
C VAL A 140 21.96 5.25 5.59
N LYS A 141 21.85 6.43 4.96
CA LYS A 141 20.61 6.88 4.29
C LYS A 141 20.16 5.88 3.23
N PHE A 142 21.09 5.30 2.47
CA PHE A 142 20.80 4.25 1.50
C PHE A 142 20.09 3.07 2.17
N TYR A 143 20.63 2.52 3.27
CA TYR A 143 19.98 1.40 3.96
C TYR A 143 18.61 1.75 4.54
N TYR A 144 18.44 2.95 5.13
CA TYR A 144 17.14 3.40 5.60
C TYR A 144 16.12 3.53 4.46
N TYR A 145 16.54 4.09 3.31
CA TYR A 145 15.70 4.22 2.13
C TYR A 145 15.24 2.86 1.59
N PHE A 146 16.16 1.91 1.43
CA PHE A 146 15.83 0.56 1.00
C PHE A 146 14.97 -0.19 2.02
N GLY A 147 15.21 -0.02 3.32
CA GLY A 147 14.37 -0.60 4.37
C GLY A 147 12.92 -0.15 4.27
N VAL A 148 12.69 1.15 4.03
CA VAL A 148 11.34 1.69 3.79
C VAL A 148 10.76 1.19 2.46
N ILE A 149 11.56 1.08 1.41
CA ILE A 149 11.10 0.49 0.14
C ILE A 149 10.66 -0.96 0.34
N PHE A 150 11.44 -1.78 1.04
CA PHE A 150 11.10 -3.17 1.27
C PHE A 150 9.80 -3.32 2.06
N SER A 151 9.60 -2.50 3.11
CA SER A 151 8.34 -2.51 3.84
C SER A 151 7.16 -2.10 2.96
N TRP A 152 7.35 -1.11 2.08
CA TRP A 152 6.34 -0.70 1.11
C TRP A 152 6.01 -1.79 0.08
N LEU A 153 7.03 -2.45 -0.48
CA LEU A 153 6.85 -3.56 -1.40
C LEU A 153 6.12 -4.73 -0.75
N ALA A 154 6.39 -5.02 0.53
CA ALA A 154 5.67 -6.04 1.28
C ALA A 154 4.18 -5.71 1.43
N ILE A 155 3.84 -4.45 1.75
CA ILE A 155 2.45 -3.98 1.82
C ILE A 155 1.75 -4.12 0.47
N ILE A 156 2.39 -3.67 -0.61
CA ILE A 156 1.86 -3.78 -1.97
C ILE A 156 1.64 -5.24 -2.33
N PHE A 157 2.62 -6.12 -2.06
CA PHE A 157 2.53 -7.54 -2.35
C PHE A 157 1.32 -8.18 -1.66
N VAL A 158 1.14 -7.94 -0.36
CA VAL A 158 -0.01 -8.47 0.41
C VAL A 158 -1.33 -7.92 -0.14
N ALA A 159 -1.40 -6.63 -0.44
CA ALA A 159 -2.59 -6.00 -0.97
C ALA A 159 -2.95 -6.53 -2.37
N MET A 160 -1.97 -6.65 -3.26
CA MET A 160 -2.12 -7.19 -4.62
C MET A 160 -2.53 -8.67 -4.58
N ARG A 161 -1.92 -9.48 -3.72
CA ARG A 161 -2.32 -10.88 -3.54
C ARG A 161 -3.78 -10.99 -3.14
N ARG A 162 -4.25 -10.15 -2.20
CA ARG A 162 -5.65 -10.11 -1.77
C ARG A 162 -6.59 -9.58 -2.84
N PHE A 163 -6.15 -8.57 -3.61
CA PHE A 163 -6.91 -7.98 -4.71
C PHE A 163 -7.25 -9.02 -5.79
N HIS A 164 -6.23 -9.77 -6.23
CA HIS A 164 -6.34 -10.77 -7.28
C HIS A 164 -7.10 -12.02 -6.82
N LYS A 165 -6.89 -12.50 -5.57
CA LYS A 165 -7.61 -13.66 -5.03
C LYS A 165 -9.13 -13.47 -4.94
N ARG A 166 -9.61 -12.23 -4.90
CA ARG A 166 -11.02 -11.89 -4.69
C ARG A 166 -11.67 -11.25 -5.92
N ARG A 167 -11.10 -11.41 -7.12
CA ARG A 167 -11.72 -10.85 -8.34
C ARG A 167 -12.99 -11.64 -8.66
N PRO A 168 -14.15 -10.98 -8.76
CA PRO A 168 -15.34 -11.63 -9.31
C PRO A 168 -15.09 -11.95 -10.79
N GLY A 169 -15.73 -13.02 -11.28
CA GLY A 169 -15.80 -13.37 -12.69
C GLY A 169 -16.75 -12.44 -13.46
N TYR A 170 -17.12 -12.86 -14.67
CA TYR A 170 -18.12 -12.14 -15.45
C TYR A 170 -19.52 -12.27 -14.83
N LEU A 171 -20.40 -11.28 -15.05
CA LEU A 171 -21.75 -11.27 -14.48
C LEU A 171 -22.48 -12.60 -14.71
N ARG A 172 -22.43 -13.13 -15.93
CA ARG A 172 -23.07 -14.41 -16.29
C ARG A 172 -22.52 -15.59 -15.50
N GLU A 173 -21.21 -15.68 -15.34
CA GLU A 173 -20.54 -16.74 -14.58
C GLU A 173 -20.95 -16.69 -13.11
N GLU A 174 -21.00 -15.49 -12.55
CA GLU A 174 -21.37 -15.27 -11.15
C GLU A 174 -22.85 -15.57 -10.89
N ILE A 175 -23.74 -15.29 -11.84
CA ILE A 175 -25.16 -15.71 -11.78
C ILE A 175 -25.27 -17.23 -11.82
N LEU A 176 -24.56 -17.90 -12.74
CA LEU A 176 -24.56 -19.35 -12.85
C LEU A 176 -23.99 -20.03 -11.60
N ALA A 177 -22.91 -19.48 -11.04
CA ALA A 177 -22.34 -19.94 -9.78
C ALA A 177 -23.34 -19.78 -8.63
N ALA A 178 -24.00 -18.62 -8.53
CA ALA A 178 -25.01 -18.39 -7.49
C ALA A 178 -26.20 -19.35 -7.60
N LYS A 179 -26.63 -19.71 -8.82
CA LYS A 179 -27.69 -20.70 -9.04
C LYS A 179 -27.28 -22.12 -8.66
N ALA A 180 -26.01 -22.48 -8.87
CA ALA A 180 -25.48 -23.77 -8.47
C ALA A 180 -25.42 -23.94 -6.94
N GLU A 181 -25.37 -22.82 -6.20
CA GLU A 181 -25.34 -22.80 -4.73
C GLU A 181 -26.74 -22.90 -4.07
N GLY A 182 -27.83 -22.86 -4.86
CA GLY A 182 -29.23 -22.83 -4.38
C GLY A 182 -29.71 -21.41 -4.16
#